data_AF-A0A257SSU1-F1
#
_entry.id   AF-A0A257SSU1-F1
#
_cell.length_a   1.000
_cell.length_b   1.000
_cell.length_c   1.000
_cell.angle_alpha   90.00
_cell.angle_beta   90.00
_cell.angle_gamma   90.00
#
_symmetry.space_group_name_H-M   'P 1'
#
loop_
_entity.id
_entity.type
_entity.pdbx_description
1 polymer ?
#
loop_
_entity_poly.entity_id
_entity_poly.type
_entity_poly.pdbx_seq_one_letter_code
_entity_poly.pdbx_strand_id
1 'polypeptide(L)'
;MSMIFHGLTTNPEWLLHRLIYTLLIVVGSLLILRWYGNVIVHLMDFLGRRRAMSRGYGVMLQRITTWFLWLIVWVVVLRVWGVDVTAVWTTFVSLLAVIGVGMLAVWAMVSNITARFFIWFWQPLQLGQRIEIFP
;
A
#
# COMPACT_ATOMS: atom_id res chain seq x y z
N MET A 1 -26.62 -8.54 -7.61
CA MET A 1 -27.30 -8.96 -6.37
C MET A 1 -28.22 -10.19 -6.55
N SER A 2 -28.53 -10.64 -7.78
CA SER A 2 -29.44 -11.79 -8.03
C SER A 2 -28.76 -13.15 -8.22
N MET A 3 -27.45 -13.21 -8.53
CA MET A 3 -26.76 -14.49 -8.77
C MET A 3 -26.41 -15.28 -7.49
N ILE A 4 -26.30 -14.63 -6.33
CA ILE A 4 -25.95 -15.30 -5.06
C ILE A 4 -27.11 -16.17 -4.58
N PHE A 5 -28.34 -15.64 -4.66
CA PHE A 5 -29.54 -16.35 -4.19
C PHE A 5 -29.99 -17.47 -5.14
N HIS A 6 -29.67 -17.39 -6.44
CA HIS A 6 -30.08 -18.40 -7.42
C HIS A 6 -29.22 -19.69 -7.36
N GLY A 7 -27.98 -19.59 -6.87
CA GLY A 7 -27.12 -20.76 -6.62
C GLY A 7 -27.51 -21.53 -5.35
N LEU A 8 -27.99 -20.84 -4.31
CA LEU A 8 -28.41 -21.47 -3.04
C LEU A 8 -29.52 -22.53 -3.22
N THR A 9 -30.31 -22.43 -4.28
CA THR A 9 -31.47 -23.30 -4.53
C THR A 9 -31.21 -24.42 -5.54
N THR A 10 -30.06 -24.45 -6.22
CA THR A 10 -29.86 -25.33 -7.40
C THR A 10 -28.76 -26.39 -7.25
N ASN A 11 -27.70 -26.19 -6.46
CA ASN A 11 -26.63 -27.19 -6.26
C ASN A 11 -25.81 -26.93 -4.96
N PRO A 12 -25.84 -27.75 -3.90
CA PRO A 12 -25.00 -27.55 -2.71
C PRO A 12 -23.46 -27.55 -2.99
N GLU A 13 -23.01 -28.10 -4.12
CA GLU A 13 -21.58 -28.22 -4.45
C GLU A 13 -20.86 -26.87 -4.67
N TRP A 14 -21.54 -25.80 -5.11
CA TRP A 14 -20.86 -24.51 -5.33
C TRP A 14 -20.39 -23.85 -4.03
N LEU A 15 -21.15 -24.05 -2.93
CA LEU A 15 -20.76 -23.59 -1.60
C LEU A 15 -19.57 -24.41 -1.10
N LEU A 16 -19.61 -25.73 -1.27
CA LEU A 16 -18.52 -26.63 -0.87
C LEU A 16 -17.22 -26.26 -1.57
N HIS A 17 -17.23 -26.03 -2.89
CA HIS A 17 -16.02 -25.62 -3.61
C HIS A 17 -15.47 -24.29 -3.09
N ARG A 18 -16.30 -23.26 -2.89
CA ARG A 18 -15.84 -21.96 -2.35
C ARG A 18 -15.31 -22.08 -0.92
N LEU A 19 -15.95 -22.89 -0.07
CA LEU A 19 -15.49 -23.15 1.29
C LEU A 19 -14.16 -23.91 1.29
N ILE A 20 -13.98 -24.90 0.42
CA ILE A 20 -12.72 -25.64 0.29
C ILE A 20 -11.60 -24.71 -0.21
N TYR A 21 -11.86 -23.88 -1.23
CA TYR A 21 -10.85 -22.94 -1.74
C TYR A 21 -10.46 -21.89 -0.71
N THR A 22 -11.44 -21.34 0.03
CA THR A 22 -11.15 -20.38 1.11
C THR A 22 -10.37 -21.03 2.25
N LEU A 23 -10.73 -22.26 2.65
CA LEU A 23 -9.98 -23.02 3.66
C LEU A 23 -8.53 -23.27 3.21
N LEU A 24 -8.31 -23.70 1.96
CA LEU A 24 -6.98 -23.95 1.42
C LEU A 24 -6.14 -22.67 1.37
N ILE A 25 -6.73 -21.54 0.96
CA ILE A 25 -6.06 -20.23 0.93
C ILE A 25 -5.73 -19.75 2.35
N VAL A 26 -6.65 -19.92 3.30
CA VAL A 26 -6.41 -19.53 4.70
C VAL A 26 -5.31 -20.40 5.31
N VAL A 27 -5.34 -21.71 5.11
CA VAL A 27 -4.30 -22.63 5.58
C VAL A 27 -2.95 -22.31 4.93
N GLY A 28 -2.92 -22.12 3.61
CA GLY A 28 -1.71 -21.74 2.87
C GLY A 28 -1.13 -20.41 3.34
N SER A 29 -1.99 -19.40 3.54
CA SER A 29 -1.54 -18.09 4.04
C SER A 29 -1.03 -18.15 5.48
N LEU A 30 -1.64 -18.94 6.37
CA LEU A 30 -1.13 -19.18 7.72
C LEU A 30 0.25 -19.86 7.70
N LEU A 31 0.46 -20.83 6.80
CA LEU A 31 1.77 -21.47 6.61
C LEU A 31 2.81 -20.47 6.12
N ILE A 32 2.46 -19.63 5.15
CA ILE A 32 3.33 -18.56 4.62
C ILE A 32 3.67 -17.55 5.72
N LEU A 33 2.69 -17.10 6.50
CA LEU A 33 2.89 -16.16 7.62
C LEU A 33 3.80 -16.75 8.70
N ARG A 34 3.64 -18.04 9.04
CA ARG A 34 4.55 -18.73 9.97
C ARG A 34 5.96 -18.88 9.42
N TRP A 35 6.09 -19.27 8.15
CA TRP A 35 7.39 -19.39 7.49
C TRP A 35 8.10 -18.04 7.43
N TYR A 36 7.39 -16.99 7.03
CA TYR A 36 7.90 -15.62 6.98
C TYR A 36 8.40 -15.13 8.35
N GLY A 37 7.62 -15.35 9.42
CA GLY A 37 8.03 -15.01 10.78
C GLY A 37 9.34 -15.71 11.19
N ASN A 38 9.46 -17.00 10.87
CA ASN A 38 10.67 -17.77 11.18
C ASN A 38 11.88 -17.30 10.35
N VAL A 39 11.70 -17.00 9.07
CA VAL A 39 12.76 -16.51 8.18
C VAL A 39 13.29 -15.16 8.66
N ILE A 40 12.42 -14.24 9.08
CA ILE A 40 12.85 -12.94 9.59
C ILE A 40 13.66 -13.09 10.87
N VAL A 41 13.18 -13.87 11.84
CA VAL A 41 13.93 -14.08 13.08
C VAL A 41 15.31 -14.67 12.80
N HIS A 42 15.38 -15.67 11.91
CA HIS A 42 16.64 -16.27 11.50
C HIS A 42 17.58 -15.28 10.80
N LEU A 43 17.02 -14.42 9.93
CA LEU A 43 17.77 -13.40 9.22
C LEU A 43 18.26 -12.29 10.18
N MET A 44 17.45 -11.93 11.17
CA MET A 44 17.83 -10.97 12.21
C MET A 44 18.92 -11.53 13.12
N ASP A 45 18.88 -12.81 13.49
CA ASP A 45 19.94 -13.48 14.27
C ASP A 45 21.23 -13.64 13.46
N PHE A 46 21.11 -13.87 12.15
CA PHE A 46 22.25 -13.95 11.24
C PHE A 46 22.94 -12.58 11.04
N LEU A 47 22.15 -11.52 10.84
CA LEU A 47 22.65 -10.15 10.65
C LEU A 47 23.04 -9.45 11.97
N GLY A 48 22.44 -9.87 13.09
CA GLY A 48 22.64 -9.32 14.43
C GLY A 48 24.05 -9.55 15.02
N ARG A 49 24.87 -10.41 14.42
CA ARG A 49 26.28 -10.58 14.84
C ARG A 49 27.18 -9.39 14.51
N ARG A 50 26.74 -8.42 13.69
CA ARG A 50 27.59 -7.28 13.27
C ARG A 50 27.12 -5.88 13.66
N ARG A 51 25.87 -5.67 14.11
CA ARG A 51 25.40 -4.32 14.51
C ARG A 51 24.43 -4.38 15.69
N ALA A 52 24.73 -3.56 16.70
CA ALA A 52 23.85 -3.23 17.82
C ALA A 52 22.66 -2.35 17.35
N MET A 53 21.85 -2.88 16.44
CA MET A 53 20.60 -2.24 16.03
C MET A 53 19.56 -2.48 17.12
N SER A 54 18.95 -1.42 17.65
CA SER A 54 17.91 -1.50 18.69
C SER A 54 16.87 -2.58 18.34
N ARG A 55 16.71 -3.57 19.24
CA ARG A 55 15.71 -4.66 19.13
C ARG A 55 14.30 -4.15 18.82
N GLY A 56 13.99 -2.90 19.17
CA GLY A 56 12.68 -2.28 18.93
C GLY A 56 12.34 -2.07 17.46
N TYR A 57 13.29 -1.67 16.62
CA TYR A 57 13.00 -1.41 15.19
C TYR A 57 12.68 -2.70 14.41
N GLY A 58 13.33 -3.82 14.75
CA GLY A 58 13.07 -5.11 14.14
C GLY A 58 11.66 -5.63 14.39
N VAL A 59 11.21 -5.55 15.64
CA VAL A 59 9.86 -5.98 16.05
C VAL A 59 8.80 -5.08 15.41
N MET A 60 9.06 -3.76 15.31
CA MET A 60 8.13 -2.83 14.66
C MET A 60 7.99 -3.12 13.16
N LEU A 61 9.11 -3.35 12.47
CA LEU A 61 9.11 -3.67 11.04
C LEU A 61 8.42 -5.01 10.77
N GLN A 62 8.72 -6.03 11.58
CA GLN A 62 8.03 -7.32 11.51
C GLN A 62 6.52 -7.16 11.70
N ARG A 63 6.08 -6.39 12.71
CA ARG A 63 4.66 -6.15 12.97
C ARG A 63 3.98 -5.46 11.79
N ILE A 64 4.59 -4.42 11.23
CA ILE A 64 4.05 -3.69 10.06
C ILE A 64 3.92 -4.66 8.87
N THR A 65 4.94 -5.46 8.57
CA THR A 65 4.87 -6.36 7.43
C THR A 65 3.89 -7.51 7.65
N THR A 66 3.76 -8.03 8.88
CA THR A 66 2.72 -9.02 9.21
C THR A 66 1.31 -8.45 9.00
N TRP A 67 1.05 -7.22 9.43
CA TRP A 67 -0.22 -6.55 9.17
C TRP A 67 -0.50 -6.39 7.67
N PHE A 68 0.53 -6.01 6.90
CA PHE A 68 0.42 -5.88 5.45
C PHE A 68 0.13 -7.21 4.75
N LEU A 69 0.78 -8.31 5.18
CA LEU A 69 0.50 -9.65 4.65
C LEU A 69 -0.94 -10.09 4.96
N TRP A 70 -1.44 -9.82 6.17
CA TRP A 70 -2.84 -10.10 6.51
C TRP A 70 -3.84 -9.33 5.65
N LEU A 71 -3.53 -8.07 5.33
CA LEU A 71 -4.35 -7.26 4.42
C LEU A 71 -4.45 -7.92 3.03
N ILE A 72 -3.34 -8.43 2.49
CA ILE A 72 -3.32 -9.13 1.20
C ILE A 72 -4.20 -10.39 1.25
N VAL A 73 -4.08 -11.20 2.31
CA VAL A 73 -4.90 -12.40 2.50
C VAL A 73 -6.38 -12.06 2.52
N TRP A 74 -6.75 -10.99 3.22
CA TRP A 74 -8.12 -10.50 3.25
C TRP A 74 -8.66 -10.15 1.86
N VAL A 75 -7.88 -9.43 1.05
CA VAL A 75 -8.26 -9.09 -0.33
C VAL A 75 -8.47 -10.33 -1.19
N VAL A 76 -7.59 -11.33 -1.06
CA VAL A 76 -7.71 -12.60 -1.79
C VAL A 76 -8.97 -13.36 -1.37
N VAL A 77 -9.26 -13.42 -0.07
CA VAL A 77 -10.48 -14.06 0.45
C VAL A 77 -11.73 -13.35 -0.10
N LEU A 78 -11.79 -12.02 -0.04
CA LEU A 78 -12.92 -11.24 -0.58
C LEU A 78 -13.15 -11.54 -2.07
N ARG A 79 -12.08 -11.70 -2.86
CA ARG A 79 -12.17 -12.10 -4.27
C ARG A 79 -12.83 -13.47 -4.46
N VAL A 80 -12.51 -14.46 -3.62
CA VAL A 80 -13.11 -15.80 -3.68
C VAL A 80 -14.60 -15.78 -3.32
N TRP A 81 -15.01 -14.87 -2.45
CA TRP A 81 -16.41 -14.63 -2.13
C TRP A 81 -17.17 -13.83 -3.19
N GLY A 82 -16.52 -13.48 -4.30
CA GLY A 82 -17.15 -12.79 -5.42
C GLY A 82 -17.33 -11.29 -5.21
N VAL A 83 -16.63 -10.69 -4.23
CA VAL A 83 -16.52 -9.24 -4.15
C VAL A 83 -15.66 -8.77 -5.32
N ASP A 84 -16.19 -7.83 -6.09
CA ASP A 84 -15.47 -7.29 -7.24
C ASP A 84 -14.31 -6.38 -6.76
N VAL A 85 -13.13 -6.99 -6.62
CA VAL A 85 -11.89 -6.27 -6.28
C VAL A 85 -11.52 -5.26 -7.38
N THR A 86 -12.03 -5.43 -8.60
CA THR A 86 -11.86 -4.47 -9.70
C THR A 86 -12.53 -3.15 -9.37
N ALA A 87 -13.69 -3.16 -8.67
CA ALA A 87 -14.35 -1.95 -8.24
C ALA A 87 -13.47 -1.16 -7.24
N VAL A 88 -12.88 -1.85 -6.26
CA VAL A 88 -11.94 -1.23 -5.30
C VAL A 88 -10.73 -0.63 -6.02
N TRP A 89 -10.13 -1.39 -6.94
CA TRP A 89 -9.00 -0.91 -7.74
C TRP A 89 -9.37 0.30 -8.61
N THR A 90 -10.51 0.25 -9.28
CA THR A 90 -10.99 1.32 -10.16
C THR A 90 -11.28 2.59 -9.36
N THR A 91 -11.89 2.48 -8.18
CA THR A 91 -12.09 3.62 -7.29
C THR A 91 -10.77 4.22 -6.85
N PHE A 92 -9.80 3.40 -6.45
CA PHE A 92 -8.47 3.88 -6.05
C PHE A 92 -7.75 4.61 -7.19
N VAL A 93 -7.77 4.02 -8.40
CA VAL A 93 -7.19 4.65 -9.59
C VAL A 93 -7.91 5.96 -9.95
N SER A 94 -9.25 6.00 -9.85
CA SER A 94 -10.00 7.24 -10.09
C SER A 94 -9.67 8.33 -9.08
N LEU A 95 -9.46 7.96 -7.81
CA LEU A 95 -9.07 8.90 -6.77
C LEU A 95 -7.67 9.46 -7.05
N LEU A 96 -6.72 8.60 -7.41
CA LEU A 96 -5.38 9.01 -7.83
C LEU A 96 -5.42 9.92 -9.06
N ALA A 97 -6.28 9.64 -10.04
CA ALA A 97 -6.45 10.49 -11.21
C ALA A 97 -6.95 11.90 -10.82
N VAL A 98 -7.96 12.00 -9.93
CA VAL A 98 -8.47 13.27 -9.41
C VAL A 98 -7.38 14.03 -8.63
N ILE A 99 -6.64 13.33 -7.76
CA ILE A 99 -5.51 13.92 -7.02
C ILE A 99 -4.44 14.43 -7.98
N GLY A 100 -4.10 13.66 -9.02
CA GLY A 100 -3.14 14.05 -10.04
C GLY A 100 -3.55 15.33 -10.76
N VAL A 101 -4.81 15.43 -11.19
CA VAL A 101 -5.35 16.65 -11.81
C VAL A 101 -5.34 17.83 -10.84
N GLY A 102 -5.73 17.62 -9.57
CA GLY A 102 -5.67 18.66 -8.54
C GLY A 102 -4.25 19.16 -8.28
N MET A 103 -3.27 18.27 -8.29
CA MET A 103 -1.85 18.63 -8.13
C MET A 103 -1.34 19.45 -9.32
N LEU A 104 -1.74 19.12 -10.55
CA LEU A 104 -1.43 19.92 -11.73
C LEU A 104 -2.02 21.34 -11.62
N ALA A 105 -3.24 21.48 -11.08
CA ALA A 105 -3.86 22.79 -10.86
C ALA A 105 -3.08 23.66 -9.84
N VAL A 106 -2.50 23.04 -8.81
CA VAL A 106 -1.78 23.74 -7.73
C VAL A 106 -0.27 23.88 -8.01
N TRP A 107 0.26 23.23 -9.05
CA TRP A 107 1.70 23.21 -9.35
C TRP A 107 2.32 24.60 -9.43
N ALA A 108 1.69 25.56 -10.13
CA ALA A 108 2.21 26.92 -10.21
C ALA A 108 2.31 27.60 -8.83
N MET A 109 1.34 27.37 -7.94
CA MET A 109 1.36 27.91 -6.59
C MET A 109 2.50 27.31 -5.76
N VAL A 110 2.67 25.98 -5.80
CA VAL A 110 3.77 25.28 -5.10
C VAL A 110 5.13 25.69 -5.66
N SER A 111 5.25 25.83 -6.99
CA SER A 111 6.47 26.30 -7.66
C SER A 111 6.84 27.72 -7.23
N ASN A 112 5.87 28.64 -7.20
CA ASN A 112 6.09 30.01 -6.74
C ASN A 112 6.49 30.08 -5.27
N ILE A 113 5.85 29.28 -4.40
CA ILE A 113 6.24 29.19 -2.98
C ILE A 113 7.68 28.67 -2.86
N THR A 114 8.01 27.63 -3.61
CA THR A 114 9.34 27.03 -3.63
C THR A 114 10.38 28.03 -4.15
N ALA A 115 10.11 28.73 -5.25
CA ALA A 115 10.99 29.76 -5.80
C ALA A 115 11.24 30.89 -4.79
N ARG A 116 10.20 31.37 -4.09
CA ARG A 116 10.34 32.37 -3.03
C ARG A 116 11.17 31.85 -1.87
N PHE A 117 10.98 30.58 -1.46
CA PHE A 117 11.80 29.95 -0.44
C PHE A 117 13.29 29.88 -0.84
N PHE A 118 13.59 29.47 -2.07
CA PHE A 118 14.96 29.41 -2.58
C PHE A 118 15.60 30.80 -2.67
N ILE A 119 14.89 31.81 -3.20
CA ILE A 119 15.40 33.20 -3.27
C ILE A 119 15.68 33.74 -1.87
N TRP A 120 14.81 33.48 -0.90
CA TRP A 120 15.02 33.96 0.47
C TRP A 120 16.17 33.22 1.18
N PHE A 121 16.29 31.90 0.98
CA PHE A 121 17.30 31.09 1.66
C PHE A 121 18.71 31.28 1.08
N TRP A 122 18.85 31.29 -0.25
CA TRP A 122 20.16 31.46 -0.90
C TRP A 122 20.53 32.92 -1.16
N GLN A 123 19.56 33.84 -1.06
CA GLN A 123 19.73 35.28 -1.37
C GLN A 123 20.57 35.54 -2.64
N PRO A 124 20.30 34.88 -3.78
CA PRO A 124 21.06 35.12 -5.00
C PRO A 124 20.90 36.55 -5.54
N LEU A 125 19.90 37.29 -5.04
CA LEU A 125 19.55 38.65 -5.43
C LEU A 125 19.57 39.54 -4.20
N GLN A 126 20.34 40.62 -4.26
CA GLN A 126 20.41 41.62 -3.20
C GLN A 126 19.34 42.70 -3.40
N LEU A 127 18.79 43.21 -2.30
CA LEU A 127 17.81 44.29 -2.33
C LEU A 127 18.44 45.56 -2.93
N GLY A 128 17.82 46.12 -3.96
CA GLY A 128 18.29 47.33 -4.65
C GLY A 128 19.12 47.09 -5.91
N GLN A 129 19.43 45.84 -6.26
CA GLN A 129 20.11 45.52 -7.51
C GLN A 129 19.15 45.63 -8.71
N ARG A 130 19.59 46.22 -9.83
CA ARG A 130 18.85 46.18 -11.10
C ARG A 130 19.06 44.82 -11.75
N ILE A 131 17.96 44.15 -12.08
CA ILE A 131 17.95 42.80 -12.67
C ILE A 131 17.07 42.85 -13.90
N GLU A 132 17.46 42.15 -14.96
CA GLU A 132 16.72 42.04 -16.21
C GLU A 132 16.40 40.56 -16.44
N ILE A 133 15.12 40.24 -16.62
CA ILE A 133 14.65 38.86 -16.84
C ILE A 133 14.28 38.76 -18.32
N PHE A 134 15.00 37.93 -19.07
CA PHE A 134 14.70 37.65 -20.47
C PHE A 134 13.71 36.46 -20.58
N PRO A 135 12.80 36.47 -21.56
CA PRO A 135 11.95 35.33 -21.89
C PRO A 135 12.74 34.15 -22.47
#